data_AF-A0A9D7CZR3-F1
#
_entry.id   AF-A0A9D7CZR3-F1
#
_cell.length_a   1.000
_cell.length_b   1.000
_cell.length_c   1.000
_cell.angle_alpha   90.00
_cell.angle_beta   90.00
_cell.angle_gamma   90.00
#
_symmetry.space_group_name_H-M   'P 1'
#
loop_
_entity.id
_entity.type
_entity.pdbx_description
1 polymer ?
#
loop_
_entity_poly.entity_id
_entity_poly.type
_entity_poly.pdbx_seq_one_letter_code
_entity_poly.pdbx_strand_id
1 'polypeptide(L)'
;MRFPIAGRPDELCIIPKKPGGAYSPDDVKDEKKLCNFNFESETPGEPVALCPKTSSTNPGIYVNKLDGKTKAEVEAGGCRTSKVGTSGQSVTCSYTGSIIGYYHLSRLLGGIASVPVAVGRTMDLEKHKAMVERGIVAAKPVDGPGFDVYDGWVQFKAWDARPQTAPRTAQVYTSDFMQIYGAFQDNAKDNGRHPLLRTGRRRCGPQPVLGWQRLQGGL
;
A
#
# COMPACT_ATOMS: atom_id res chain seq x y z
N MET A 1 -8.34 -14.61 3.06
CA MET A 1 -9.32 -14.64 1.94
C MET A 1 -8.57 -14.73 0.64
N ARG A 2 -9.13 -15.38 -0.38
CA ARG A 2 -8.53 -15.53 -1.71
C ARG A 2 -9.43 -14.88 -2.76
N PHE A 3 -8.82 -14.28 -3.77
CA PHE A 3 -9.50 -13.60 -4.87
C PHE A 3 -8.96 -14.18 -6.18
N PRO A 4 -9.75 -14.99 -6.89
CA PRO A 4 -9.31 -15.62 -8.13
C PRO A 4 -8.91 -14.60 -9.18
N ILE A 5 -7.84 -14.92 -9.93
CA ILE A 5 -7.41 -14.15 -11.09
C ILE A 5 -7.29 -15.12 -12.26
N ALA A 6 -7.95 -14.81 -13.39
CA ALA A 6 -7.95 -15.68 -14.55
C ALA A 6 -6.51 -15.94 -15.05
N GLY A 7 -6.10 -17.22 -15.03
CA GLY A 7 -4.79 -17.66 -15.51
C GLY A 7 -3.59 -17.26 -14.65
N ARG A 8 -3.80 -16.81 -13.41
CA ARG A 8 -2.73 -16.35 -12.49
C ARG A 8 -3.01 -16.78 -11.05
N PRO A 9 -2.02 -16.69 -10.14
CA PRO A 9 -2.24 -16.96 -8.72
C PRO A 9 -3.30 -16.04 -8.11
N ASP A 10 -4.13 -16.57 -7.21
CA ASP A 10 -5.13 -15.79 -6.46
C ASP A 10 -4.47 -14.65 -5.67
N GLU A 11 -5.09 -13.46 -5.63
CA GLU A 11 -4.70 -12.46 -4.64
C GLU A 11 -5.11 -12.93 -3.25
N LEU A 12 -4.29 -12.62 -2.25
CA LEU A 12 -4.47 -13.05 -0.87
C LEU A 12 -4.72 -11.84 0.03
N CYS A 13 -5.71 -11.97 0.90
CA CYS A 13 -5.79 -11.14 2.10
C CYS A 13 -5.45 -11.96 3.35
N ILE A 14 -4.48 -11.46 4.11
CA ILE A 14 -3.85 -12.12 5.24
C ILE A 14 -4.09 -11.27 6.48
N ILE A 15 -4.86 -11.79 7.43
CA ILE A 15 -4.96 -11.25 8.78
C ILE A 15 -3.88 -11.97 9.60
N PRO A 16 -2.82 -11.28 10.05
CA PRO A 16 -1.77 -11.93 10.82
C PRO A 16 -2.30 -12.52 12.13
N LYS A 17 -1.62 -13.56 12.63
CA LYS A 17 -1.92 -14.11 13.95
C LYS A 17 -1.71 -13.02 15.01
N LYS A 18 -2.73 -12.76 15.82
CA LYS A 18 -2.66 -11.77 16.89
C LYS A 18 -1.66 -12.22 17.96
N PRO A 19 -0.68 -11.39 18.36
CA PRO A 19 0.31 -11.72 19.39
C PRO A 19 -0.24 -11.62 20.83
N GLY A 20 -1.57 -11.60 21.03
CA GLY A 20 -2.20 -11.13 22.26
C GLY A 20 -2.24 -9.59 22.33
N GLY A 21 -2.87 -9.03 23.35
CA GLY A 21 -3.05 -7.58 23.52
C GLY A 21 -4.51 -7.13 23.48
N ALA A 22 -4.72 -5.81 23.53
CA ALA A 22 -6.03 -5.18 23.65
C ALA A 22 -6.71 -4.99 22.28
N TYR A 23 -7.06 -6.10 21.62
CA TYR A 23 -7.88 -6.06 20.41
C TYR A 23 -9.35 -5.91 20.78
N SER A 24 -10.00 -4.90 20.22
CA SER A 24 -11.43 -4.69 20.36
C SER A 24 -12.24 -5.61 19.42
N PRO A 25 -13.53 -5.84 19.69
CA PRO A 25 -14.41 -6.49 18.74
C PRO A 25 -14.48 -5.76 17.38
N ASP A 26 -14.38 -4.43 17.39
CA ASP A 26 -14.35 -3.60 16.19
C ASP A 26 -13.09 -3.85 15.34
N ASP A 27 -11.92 -4.06 15.96
CA ASP A 27 -10.71 -4.43 15.24
C ASP A 27 -10.92 -5.70 14.40
N VAL A 28 -11.55 -6.73 14.98
CA VAL A 28 -11.84 -7.99 14.29
C VAL A 28 -12.85 -7.79 13.14
N LYS A 29 -13.85 -6.91 13.35
CA LYS A 29 -14.84 -6.56 12.33
C LYS A 29 -14.17 -5.84 11.16
N ASP A 30 -13.28 -4.88 11.45
CA ASP A 30 -12.60 -4.09 10.44
C ASP A 30 -11.54 -4.92 9.69
N GLU A 31 -10.81 -5.83 10.35
CA GLU A 31 -9.92 -6.80 9.68
C GLU A 31 -10.68 -7.64 8.64
N LYS A 32 -11.84 -8.19 9.03
CA LYS A 32 -12.69 -8.98 8.13
C LYS A 32 -13.24 -8.14 6.99
N LYS A 33 -13.66 -6.90 7.29
CA LYS A 33 -14.16 -5.96 6.29
C LYS A 33 -13.07 -5.59 5.27
N LEU A 34 -11.86 -5.27 5.72
CA LEU A 34 -10.72 -5.02 4.83
C LEU A 34 -10.45 -6.23 3.94
N CYS A 35 -10.48 -7.44 4.51
CA CYS A 35 -10.31 -8.65 3.74
C CYS A 35 -11.50 -9.03 2.87
N ASN A 36 -12.66 -8.38 2.97
CA ASN A 36 -13.81 -8.61 2.09
C ASN A 36 -13.78 -7.75 0.83
N PHE A 37 -13.00 -6.66 0.79
CA PHE A 37 -12.91 -5.84 -0.41
C PHE A 37 -12.15 -6.56 -1.53
N ASN A 38 -12.74 -6.56 -2.74
CA ASN A 38 -12.19 -7.20 -3.92
C ASN A 38 -11.64 -6.18 -4.94
N PHE A 39 -10.34 -6.28 -5.21
CA PHE A 39 -9.62 -5.44 -6.18
C PHE A 39 -9.85 -5.86 -7.63
N GLU A 40 -10.47 -7.01 -7.93
CA GLU A 40 -10.73 -7.54 -9.28
C GLU A 40 -12.11 -7.16 -9.84
N SER A 41 -13.03 -6.65 -9.01
CA SER A 41 -14.44 -6.33 -9.35
C SER A 41 -15.40 -7.51 -9.55
N GLU A 42 -14.93 -8.75 -9.34
CA GLU A 42 -15.76 -9.96 -9.39
C GLU A 42 -16.11 -10.49 -7.99
N THR A 43 -16.79 -11.62 -7.92
CA THR A 43 -16.93 -12.38 -6.67
C THR A 43 -15.70 -13.28 -6.47
N PRO A 44 -15.29 -13.59 -5.23
CA PRO A 44 -15.92 -13.24 -3.95
C PRO A 44 -15.57 -11.83 -3.44
N GLY A 45 -16.42 -11.28 -2.58
CA GLY A 45 -16.17 -10.02 -1.87
C GLY A 45 -16.92 -8.80 -2.39
N GLU A 46 -16.76 -7.66 -1.71
CA GLU A 46 -17.33 -6.37 -2.08
C GLU A 46 -16.42 -5.68 -3.12
N PRO A 47 -16.88 -5.42 -4.35
CA PRO A 47 -16.05 -4.80 -5.37
C PRO A 47 -15.71 -3.36 -5.02
N VAL A 48 -14.48 -2.94 -5.34
CA VAL A 48 -13.96 -1.60 -5.07
C VAL A 48 -13.23 -1.02 -6.28
N ALA A 49 -13.10 0.30 -6.29
CA ALA A 49 -12.32 1.04 -7.26
C ALA A 49 -10.95 1.42 -6.70
N LEU A 50 -9.94 1.34 -7.57
CA LEU A 50 -8.55 1.63 -7.25
C LEU A 50 -8.10 2.89 -7.97
N CYS A 51 -7.49 3.81 -7.21
CA CYS A 51 -6.82 4.96 -7.79
C CYS A 51 -5.43 5.14 -7.19
N PRO A 52 -4.46 5.60 -7.99
CA PRO A 52 -3.16 5.95 -7.48
C PRO A 52 -3.26 7.14 -6.53
N LYS A 53 -2.48 7.10 -5.46
CA LYS A 53 -2.24 8.22 -4.58
C LYS A 53 -1.41 9.28 -5.31
N THR A 54 -1.91 10.51 -5.34
CA THR A 54 -1.30 11.65 -6.05
C THR A 54 -0.60 12.65 -5.12
N SER A 55 -0.62 12.42 -3.81
CA SER A 55 0.08 13.28 -2.83
C SER A 55 0.59 12.44 -1.66
N SER A 56 1.91 12.48 -1.39
CA SER A 56 2.64 11.95 -0.23
C SER A 56 4.14 11.88 -0.60
N THR A 57 4.96 11.26 0.25
CA THR A 57 6.35 10.86 -0.06
C THR A 57 6.45 9.36 -0.38
N ASN A 58 5.35 8.61 -0.27
CA ASN A 58 5.28 7.20 -0.66
C ASN A 58 4.07 6.99 -1.59
N PRO A 59 4.25 6.31 -2.73
CA PRO A 59 3.14 5.89 -3.58
C PRO A 59 2.28 4.87 -2.84
N GLY A 60 1.08 4.69 -3.34
CA GLY A 60 0.11 3.79 -2.73
C GLY A 60 -1.20 3.87 -3.48
N ILE A 61 -2.11 2.95 -3.18
CA ILE A 61 -3.35 2.81 -3.91
C ILE A 61 -4.50 3.13 -2.97
N TYR A 62 -5.28 4.16 -3.30
CA TYR A 62 -6.54 4.43 -2.64
C TYR A 62 -7.58 3.42 -3.07
N VAL A 63 -8.25 2.83 -2.09
CA VAL A 63 -9.34 1.89 -2.29
C VAL A 63 -10.64 2.62 -1.94
N ASN A 64 -11.57 2.64 -2.89
CA ASN A 64 -12.79 3.44 -2.81
C ASN A 64 -14.02 2.58 -3.07
N LYS A 65 -15.12 2.94 -2.42
CA LYS A 65 -16.42 2.35 -2.71
C LYS A 65 -16.89 2.73 -4.11
N LEU A 66 -17.75 1.88 -4.64
CA LEU A 66 -18.42 2.12 -5.90
C LEU A 66 -19.59 3.10 -5.79
N ASP A 67 -20.23 3.21 -4.61
CA ASP A 67 -21.33 4.16 -4.31
C ASP A 67 -22.42 4.18 -5.42
N GLY A 68 -22.80 2.99 -5.91
CA GLY A 68 -23.83 2.79 -6.94
C GLY A 68 -23.35 2.92 -8.39
N LYS A 69 -22.06 3.19 -8.61
CA LYS A 69 -21.43 3.26 -9.95
C LYS A 69 -20.69 1.97 -10.28
N THR A 70 -20.29 1.80 -11.53
CA THR A 70 -19.33 0.76 -11.92
C THR A 70 -17.92 1.15 -11.48
N LYS A 71 -17.04 0.16 -11.34
CA LYS A 71 -15.62 0.40 -11.06
C LYS A 71 -14.97 1.30 -12.10
N ALA A 72 -15.23 1.03 -13.38
CA ALA A 72 -14.66 1.79 -14.48
C ALA A 72 -15.03 3.28 -14.40
N GLU A 73 -16.29 3.60 -14.09
CA GLU A 73 -16.75 4.98 -13.92
C GLU A 73 -16.06 5.68 -12.74
N VAL A 74 -15.91 5.00 -11.61
CA VAL A 74 -15.24 5.57 -10.43
C VAL A 74 -13.76 5.82 -10.70
N GLU A 75 -13.08 4.86 -11.33
CA GLU A 75 -11.66 4.96 -11.65
C GLU A 75 -11.37 6.03 -12.71
N ALA A 76 -12.19 6.11 -13.76
CA ALA A 76 -12.11 7.15 -14.79
C ALA A 76 -12.40 8.55 -14.19
N GLY A 77 -13.31 8.63 -13.21
CA GLY A 77 -13.61 9.84 -12.47
C GLY A 77 -12.56 10.26 -11.42
N GLY A 78 -11.43 9.55 -11.33
CA GLY A 78 -10.36 9.85 -10.38
C GLY A 78 -10.71 9.51 -8.92
N CYS A 79 -11.59 8.53 -8.71
CA CYS A 79 -12.05 8.06 -7.40
C CYS A 79 -12.58 9.16 -6.47
N ARG A 80 -13.46 10.02 -7.00
CA ARG A 80 -14.22 11.01 -6.22
C ARG A 80 -15.39 10.38 -5.43
N THR A 81 -15.16 9.20 -4.85
CA THR A 81 -16.13 8.45 -4.03
C THR A 81 -15.57 8.20 -2.63
N SER A 82 -16.32 7.49 -1.79
CA SER A 82 -15.94 7.24 -0.40
C SER A 82 -14.71 6.35 -0.31
N LYS A 83 -13.58 6.90 0.16
CA LYS A 83 -12.36 6.14 0.43
C LYS A 83 -12.52 5.21 1.65
N VAL A 84 -12.28 3.92 1.44
CA VAL A 84 -12.34 2.89 2.50
C VAL A 84 -10.98 2.50 3.04
N GLY A 85 -9.90 2.82 2.33
CA GLY A 85 -8.57 2.50 2.82
C GLY A 85 -7.47 2.85 1.84
N THR A 86 -6.25 2.46 2.20
CA THR A 86 -5.07 2.65 1.36
C THR A 86 -4.22 1.38 1.39
N SER A 87 -3.88 0.83 0.22
CA SER A 87 -2.86 -0.21 0.09
C SER A 87 -1.49 0.45 -0.08
N GLY A 88 -0.60 0.24 0.88
CA GLY A 88 0.78 0.76 0.87
C GLY A 88 1.80 -0.34 0.64
N GLN A 89 2.81 -0.06 -0.19
CA GLN A 89 3.85 -1.01 -0.61
C GLN A 89 5.26 -0.54 -0.20
N SER A 90 6.20 -1.49 -0.12
CA SER A 90 7.57 -1.33 0.39
C SER A 90 8.58 -0.67 -0.58
N VAL A 91 8.30 0.53 -1.08
CA VAL A 91 9.17 1.15 -2.12
C VAL A 91 10.15 2.19 -1.59
N THR A 92 9.70 3.19 -0.85
CA THR A 92 10.55 4.33 -0.44
C THR A 92 10.79 4.29 1.07
N CYS A 93 9.99 5.06 1.81
CA CYS A 93 10.04 5.19 3.26
C CYS A 93 8.90 4.43 3.96
N SER A 94 8.02 3.79 3.18
CA SER A 94 7.02 2.88 3.70
C SER A 94 7.50 1.45 3.57
N TYR A 95 7.18 0.64 4.57
CA TYR A 95 7.44 -0.79 4.57
C TYR A 95 6.14 -1.50 4.92
N THR A 96 5.69 -2.40 4.04
CA THR A 96 4.45 -3.18 4.21
C THR A 96 4.42 -3.89 5.56
N GLY A 97 5.53 -4.54 5.95
CA GLY A 97 5.64 -5.19 7.24
C GLY A 97 5.54 -4.21 8.42
N SER A 98 6.04 -2.98 8.29
CA SER A 98 5.97 -1.97 9.35
C SER A 98 4.54 -1.45 9.52
N ILE A 99 3.79 -1.21 8.44
CA ILE A 99 2.39 -0.76 8.54
C ILE A 99 1.57 -1.78 9.33
N ILE A 100 1.70 -3.06 8.97
CA ILE A 100 1.03 -4.17 9.66
C ILE A 100 1.53 -4.28 11.11
N GLY A 101 2.84 -4.19 11.31
CA GLY A 101 3.48 -4.27 12.61
C GLY A 101 3.04 -3.16 13.57
N TYR A 102 2.90 -1.91 13.10
CA TYR A 102 2.47 -0.79 13.93
C TYR A 102 1.05 -0.99 14.47
N TYR A 103 0.14 -1.55 13.66
CA TYR A 103 -1.20 -1.89 14.12
C TYR A 103 -1.16 -2.89 15.28
N HIS A 104 -0.48 -4.02 15.07
CA HIS A 104 -0.42 -5.07 16.09
C HIS A 104 0.36 -4.65 17.34
N LEU A 105 1.45 -3.90 17.18
CA LEU A 105 2.24 -3.36 18.28
C LEU A 105 1.43 -2.36 19.11
N SER A 106 0.64 -1.49 18.47
CA SER A 106 -0.26 -0.58 19.19
C SER A 106 -1.22 -1.36 20.09
N ARG A 107 -1.85 -2.43 19.57
CA ARG A 107 -2.77 -3.28 20.36
C ARG A 107 -2.05 -4.05 21.47
N LEU A 108 -0.84 -4.54 21.22
CA LEU A 108 -0.01 -5.20 22.23
C LEU A 108 0.31 -4.27 23.40
N LEU A 109 0.59 -3.00 23.12
CA LEU A 109 0.88 -1.95 24.11
C LEU A 109 -0.39 -1.31 24.69
N GLY A 110 -1.54 -1.99 24.66
CA GLY A 110 -2.79 -1.50 25.26
C GLY A 110 -3.48 -0.38 24.48
N GLY A 111 -3.25 -0.28 23.17
CA GLY A 111 -3.83 0.77 22.34
C GLY A 111 -3.16 2.13 22.50
N ILE A 112 -1.87 2.16 22.86
CA ILE A 112 -1.09 3.37 23.18
C ILE A 112 -1.11 4.45 22.11
N ALA A 113 -1.31 4.08 20.84
CA ALA A 113 -1.37 5.00 19.72
C ALA A 113 -2.55 4.67 18.80
N SER A 114 -3.11 5.73 18.21
CA SER A 114 -4.17 5.65 17.21
C SER A 114 -3.65 5.11 15.88
N VAL A 115 -3.39 3.81 15.83
CA VAL A 115 -2.97 3.12 14.61
C VAL A 115 -4.20 2.44 13.98
N PRO A 116 -4.52 2.73 12.71
CA PRO A 116 -5.61 2.08 11.98
C PRO A 116 -5.40 0.57 11.89
N VAL A 117 -6.50 -0.16 11.72
CA VAL A 117 -6.45 -1.59 11.41
C VAL A 117 -5.76 -1.79 10.07
N ALA A 118 -4.86 -2.77 9.99
CA ALA A 118 -4.13 -3.10 8.79
C ALA A 118 -4.04 -4.61 8.59
N VAL A 119 -4.15 -5.05 7.33
CA VAL A 119 -4.02 -6.45 6.92
C VAL A 119 -3.00 -6.57 5.80
N GLY A 120 -2.38 -7.75 5.66
CA GLY A 120 -1.57 -8.07 4.49
C GLY A 120 -2.45 -8.29 3.27
N ARG A 121 -2.06 -7.74 2.13
CA ARG A 121 -2.79 -7.90 0.87
C ARG A 121 -1.80 -8.07 -0.28
N THR A 122 -1.98 -9.09 -1.12
CA THR A 122 -1.28 -9.16 -2.40
C THR A 122 -2.11 -8.52 -3.50
N MET A 123 -1.42 -8.08 -4.55
CA MET A 123 -2.03 -7.54 -5.77
C MET A 123 -1.34 -8.13 -7.00
N ASP A 124 -2.11 -8.44 -8.03
CA ASP A 124 -1.56 -8.85 -9.33
C ASP A 124 -0.55 -7.82 -9.90
N LEU A 125 0.59 -8.30 -10.41
CA LEU A 125 1.65 -7.42 -10.88
C LEU A 125 1.26 -6.61 -12.13
N GLU A 126 0.51 -7.17 -13.08
CA GLU A 126 0.10 -6.40 -14.27
C GLU A 126 -0.91 -5.32 -13.92
N LYS A 127 -1.81 -5.62 -12.98
CA LYS A 127 -2.68 -4.58 -12.41
C LYS A 127 -1.87 -3.50 -11.71
N HIS A 128 -0.86 -3.88 -10.93
CA HIS A 128 0.02 -2.91 -10.27
C HIS A 128 0.74 -2.04 -11.32
N LYS A 129 1.27 -2.62 -12.40
CA LYS A 129 1.85 -1.86 -13.52
C LYS A 129 0.87 -0.85 -14.12
N ALA A 130 -0.39 -1.24 -14.33
CA ALA A 130 -1.43 -0.32 -14.78
C ALA A 130 -1.71 0.82 -13.78
N MET A 131 -1.67 0.54 -12.47
CA MET A 131 -1.75 1.57 -11.44
C MET A 131 -0.55 2.50 -11.45
N VAL A 132 0.65 1.98 -11.69
CA VAL A 132 1.89 2.76 -11.78
C VAL A 132 1.82 3.74 -12.93
N GLU A 133 1.43 3.31 -14.13
CA GLU A 133 1.28 4.21 -15.28
C GLU A 133 0.25 5.31 -15.00
N ARG A 134 -0.91 4.95 -14.43
CA ARG A 134 -1.91 5.94 -13.99
C ARG A 134 -1.36 6.87 -12.91
N GLY A 135 -0.53 6.35 -12.00
CA GLY A 135 0.08 7.09 -10.92
C GLY A 135 1.09 8.12 -11.40
N ILE A 136 1.92 7.78 -12.39
CA ILE A 136 2.86 8.71 -13.04
C ILE A 136 2.10 9.83 -13.76
N VAL A 137 1.01 9.52 -14.44
CA VAL A 137 0.20 10.55 -15.14
C VAL A 137 -0.53 11.45 -14.14
N ALA A 138 -1.03 10.89 -13.04
CA ALA A 138 -1.84 11.62 -12.06
C ALA A 138 -1.00 12.38 -11.02
N ALA A 139 0.17 11.86 -10.64
CA ALA A 139 1.14 12.57 -9.83
C ALA A 139 1.89 13.55 -10.73
N LYS A 140 1.86 14.83 -10.41
CA LYS A 140 2.71 15.81 -11.10
C LYS A 140 4.07 15.83 -10.40
N PRO A 141 5.19 15.91 -11.14
CA PRO A 141 6.49 16.16 -10.53
C PRO A 141 6.43 17.51 -9.80
N VAL A 142 7.00 17.58 -8.60
CA VAL A 142 7.13 18.82 -7.86
C VAL A 142 8.51 19.43 -8.15
N ASP A 143 8.54 20.69 -8.56
CA ASP A 143 9.79 21.42 -8.75
C ASP A 143 10.54 21.60 -7.42
N GLY A 144 11.80 21.15 -7.36
CA GLY A 144 12.71 21.37 -6.25
C GLY A 144 13.40 20.10 -5.74
N PRO A 145 14.34 20.24 -4.79
CA PRO A 145 15.05 19.10 -4.23
C PRO A 145 14.14 18.31 -3.27
N GLY A 146 13.98 17.02 -3.53
CA GLY A 146 13.30 16.08 -2.63
C GLY A 146 12.66 14.92 -3.36
N PHE A 147 12.45 13.81 -2.64
CA PHE A 147 11.73 12.67 -3.16
C PHE A 147 10.22 12.86 -2.96
N ASP A 148 9.45 12.82 -4.04
CA ASP A 148 8.00 12.96 -4.01
C ASP A 148 7.25 11.66 -4.40
N VAL A 149 5.93 11.75 -4.51
CA VAL A 149 5.11 10.59 -4.88
C VAL A 149 5.26 10.21 -6.36
N TYR A 150 5.56 11.18 -7.24
CA TYR A 150 5.83 10.94 -8.65
C TYR A 150 7.12 10.11 -8.80
N ASP A 151 8.18 10.49 -8.08
CA ASP A 151 9.44 9.73 -8.05
C ASP A 151 9.21 8.28 -7.58
N GLY A 152 8.34 8.10 -6.59
CA GLY A 152 7.92 6.78 -6.12
C GLY A 152 7.23 5.93 -7.17
N TRP A 153 6.34 6.52 -7.96
CA TRP A 153 5.69 5.82 -9.08
C TRP A 153 6.69 5.50 -10.20
N VAL A 154 7.59 6.41 -10.53
CA VAL A 154 8.67 6.17 -11.51
C VAL A 154 9.60 5.05 -11.03
N GLN A 155 9.92 5.00 -9.74
CA GLN A 155 10.71 3.91 -9.15
C GLN A 155 10.00 2.56 -9.30
N PHE A 156 8.69 2.50 -9.02
CA PHE A 156 7.92 1.28 -9.26
C PHE A 156 7.92 0.85 -10.71
N LYS A 157 7.82 1.78 -11.67
CA LYS A 157 7.88 1.44 -13.10
C LYS A 157 9.18 0.72 -13.45
N ALA A 158 10.31 1.18 -12.89
CA ALA A 158 11.61 0.53 -13.08
C ALA A 158 11.68 -0.85 -12.41
N TRP A 159 11.11 -1.00 -11.22
CA TRP A 159 11.13 -2.26 -10.47
C TRP A 159 10.19 -3.31 -11.06
N ASP A 160 8.97 -2.93 -11.43
CA ASP A 160 7.96 -3.82 -12.01
C ASP A 160 8.36 -4.35 -13.40
N ALA A 161 9.21 -3.62 -14.12
CA ALA A 161 9.78 -4.09 -15.38
C ALA A 161 10.77 -5.26 -15.19
N ARG A 162 11.44 -5.32 -14.02
CA ARG A 162 12.45 -6.34 -13.69
C ARG A 162 12.41 -6.71 -12.19
N PRO A 163 11.30 -7.28 -11.69
CA PRO A 163 11.08 -7.51 -10.25
C PRO A 163 12.17 -8.39 -9.61
N GLN A 164 12.74 -9.33 -10.38
CA GLN A 164 13.82 -10.21 -9.96
C GLN A 164 15.14 -9.50 -9.61
N THR A 165 15.33 -8.27 -10.10
CA THR A 165 16.54 -7.45 -9.84
C THR A 165 16.24 -6.20 -9.02
N ALA A 166 14.98 -6.00 -8.61
CA ALA A 166 14.61 -4.83 -7.83
C ALA A 166 15.34 -4.82 -6.47
N PRO A 167 15.77 -3.65 -5.97
CA PRO A 167 16.18 -3.54 -4.58
C PRO A 167 15.05 -4.04 -3.67
N ARG A 168 15.40 -4.84 -2.65
CA ARG A 168 14.43 -5.39 -1.70
C ARG A 168 13.36 -6.28 -2.35
N THR A 169 13.65 -6.97 -3.46
CA THR A 169 12.70 -7.86 -4.16
C THR A 169 11.85 -8.71 -3.23
N ALA A 170 12.45 -9.43 -2.26
CA ALA A 170 11.73 -10.32 -1.35
C ALA A 170 10.73 -9.62 -0.40
N GLN A 171 10.83 -8.29 -0.27
CA GLN A 171 9.95 -7.46 0.56
C GLN A 171 8.81 -6.82 -0.23
N VAL A 172 8.95 -6.78 -1.56
CA VAL A 172 8.03 -6.10 -2.47
C VAL A 172 7.24 -7.12 -3.26
N TYR A 173 7.90 -8.12 -3.82
CA TYR A 173 7.29 -9.10 -4.72
C TYR A 173 7.19 -10.48 -4.07
N THR A 174 6.16 -11.20 -4.49
CA THR A 174 6.07 -12.65 -4.31
C THR A 174 7.23 -13.36 -5.00
N SER A 175 7.56 -14.58 -4.55
CA SER A 175 8.73 -15.32 -5.03
C SER A 175 8.63 -15.76 -6.50
N ASP A 176 7.41 -15.86 -7.04
CA ASP A 176 7.15 -16.14 -8.45
C ASP A 176 7.07 -14.86 -9.31
N PHE A 177 7.20 -13.69 -8.68
CA PHE A 177 7.09 -12.36 -9.31
C PHE A 177 5.76 -12.12 -10.04
N MET A 178 4.70 -12.84 -9.66
CA MET A 178 3.37 -12.65 -10.25
C MET A 178 2.54 -11.60 -9.51
N GLN A 179 2.90 -11.31 -8.26
CA GLN A 179 2.18 -10.38 -7.38
C GLN A 179 3.13 -9.52 -6.55
N ILE A 180 2.59 -8.39 -6.08
CA ILE A 180 3.24 -7.47 -5.14
C ILE A 180 2.58 -7.57 -3.75
N TYR A 181 3.39 -7.51 -2.69
CA TYR A 181 2.93 -7.37 -1.31
C TYR A 181 2.52 -5.94 -1.00
N GLY A 182 1.43 -5.79 -0.26
CA GLY A 182 0.92 -4.54 0.26
C GLY A 182 0.34 -4.69 1.66
N ALA A 183 0.31 -3.57 2.38
CA ALA A 183 -0.43 -3.44 3.62
C ALA A 183 -1.70 -2.66 3.30
N PHE A 184 -2.85 -3.30 3.43
CA PHE A 184 -4.13 -2.63 3.26
C PHE A 184 -4.60 -2.13 4.62
N GLN A 185 -4.58 -0.81 4.80
CA GLN A 185 -5.00 -0.15 6.03
C GLN A 185 -6.34 0.54 5.85
N ASP A 186 -7.18 0.50 6.88
CA ASP A 186 -8.43 1.25 6.90
C ASP A 186 -8.16 2.75 6.78
N ASN A 187 -9.10 3.47 6.17
CA ASN A 187 -9.06 4.91 6.18
C ASN A 187 -9.41 5.36 7.59
N ALA A 188 -8.42 5.85 8.33
CA ALA A 188 -8.62 6.44 9.65
C ALA A 188 -9.74 7.47 9.59
N LYS A 189 -10.95 7.08 10.00
CA LYS A 189 -12.00 8.04 10.24
C LYS A 189 -11.63 8.77 11.52
N ASP A 190 -11.66 10.08 11.47
CA ASP A 190 -11.54 10.93 12.64
C ASP A 190 -12.81 10.73 13.49
N ASN A 191 -12.90 9.59 14.18
CA ASN A 191 -14.05 9.19 15.00
C ASN A 191 -14.01 9.90 16.36
N GLY A 192 -13.55 11.16 16.40
CA GLY A 192 -13.44 11.98 17.61
C GLY A 192 -12.50 11.40 18.68
N ARG A 193 -11.62 10.47 18.30
CA ARG A 193 -10.89 9.65 19.28
C ARG A 193 -9.56 10.27 19.74
N HIS A 194 -8.97 11.27 19.05
CA HIS A 194 -7.59 11.70 19.39
C HIS A 194 -7.19 13.16 19.02
N PRO A 195 -6.80 14.00 20.01
CA PRO A 195 -6.16 15.31 19.78
C PRO A 195 -4.62 15.29 19.64
N LEU A 196 -3.93 14.15 19.78
CA LEU A 196 -2.51 14.18 20.19
C LEU A 196 -1.42 13.76 19.17
N LEU A 197 -1.74 13.39 17.93
CA LEU A 197 -0.68 13.05 16.96
C LEU A 197 -0.93 13.67 15.58
N ARG A 198 -0.79 14.99 15.51
CA ARG A 198 -0.63 15.69 14.24
C ARG A 198 0.86 15.63 13.85
N THR A 199 1.33 14.50 13.35
CA THR A 199 2.72 14.36 12.90
C THR A 199 2.95 15.22 11.66
N GLY A 200 3.82 16.23 11.77
CA GLY A 200 4.23 17.08 10.66
C GLY A 200 4.80 16.28 9.48
N ARG A 201 4.59 16.79 8.26
CA ARG A 201 5.15 16.22 7.02
C ARG A 201 6.67 16.27 7.09
N ARG A 202 7.33 15.16 7.45
CA ARG A 202 8.77 15.00 7.21
C ARG A 202 8.97 14.54 5.77
N ARG A 203 9.70 15.33 4.98
CA ARG A 203 10.16 14.90 3.65
C ARG A 203 11.19 13.78 3.84
N CYS A 204 11.13 12.76 2.98
CA CYS A 204 12.17 11.74 2.95
C CYS A 204 13.46 12.37 2.42
N GLY A 205 14.56 12.15 3.13
CA GLY A 205 15.89 12.44 2.61
C GLY A 205 16.22 11.49 1.45
N PRO A 206 17.15 11.87 0.55
CA PRO A 206 17.60 11.00 -0.53
C PRO A 206 18.11 9.67 0.04
N GLN A 207 17.67 8.54 -0.52
CA GLN A 207 18.26 7.24 -0.18
C GLN A 207 19.69 7.21 -0.72
N PRO A 208 20.68 6.76 0.05
CA PRO A 208 22.04 6.63 -0.44
C PRO A 208 22.04 5.62 -1.58
N VAL A 209 22.40 6.09 -2.77
CA VAL A 209 22.84 5.22 -3.85
C VAL A 209 24.12 4.58 -3.32
N LEU A 210 24.13 3.27 -3.07
CA LEU A 210 25.34 2.53 -2.77
C LEU A 210 26.24 2.62 -4.00
N GLY A 211 27.06 3.67 -4.04
CA GLY A 211 28.14 3.82 -5.00
C GLY A 211 29.15 2.72 -4.74
N TRP A 212 29.35 1.86 -5.74
CA TRP A 212 30.51 0.98 -5.79
C TRP A 212 31.76 1.85 -5.93
N GLN A 213 32.33 2.29 -4.82
CA GLN A 213 33.72 2.72 -4.79
C GLN A 213 34.60 1.48 -4.88
N ARG A 214 35.24 1.29 -6.03
CA ARG A 214 36.42 0.42 -6.17
C ARG A 214 37.47 0.93 -5.18
N LEU A 215 37.62 0.22 -4.08
CA LEU A 215 38.90 0.18 -3.37
C LEU A 215 39.80 -0.77 -4.15
N GLN A 216 40.88 -0.23 -4.71
CA GLN A 216 42.23 -0.77 -4.55
C GLN A 216 43.22 0.10 -5.36
N GLY A 217 44.00 0.88 -4.63
CA GLY A 217 45.32 1.30 -5.06
C GLY A 217 46.38 0.41 -4.39
N GLY A 218 47.56 0.38 -4.99
CA GLY A 218 48.83 0.11 -4.30
C GLY A 218 49.33 -1.33 -4.35
N LEU A 219 50.20 -1.61 -5.32
CA LEU A 219 51.57 -2.10 -5.09
C LEU A 219 52.50 -1.29 -6.00
#